data_AF-A0A6A4I456-F1
#
_entry.id   AF-A0A6A4I456-F1
#
_cell.length_a   1.000
_cell.length_b   1.000
_cell.length_c   1.000
_cell.angle_alpha   90.00
_cell.angle_beta   90.00
_cell.angle_gamma   90.00
#
_symmetry.space_group_name_H-M   'P 1'
#
loop_
_entity.id
_entity.type
_entity.pdbx_description
1 polymer ?
#
loop_
_entity_poly.entity_id
_entity_poly.type
_entity_poly.pdbx_seq_one_letter_code
_entity_poly.pdbx_strand_id
1 'polypeptide(L)'
;MGGGGSNSTISPTPYNHIPRPPNAFILFRSAFIRSRKISSSIEGNHSTLSKIIGQVWRGLPEPERKEWEEKARIAQEEHRMRYPDWRFSP
;
A
#
# COMPACT_ATOMS: atom_id res chain seq x y z
N MET A 1 -31.74 -26.70 -21.99
CA MET A 1 -31.50 -26.63 -20.52
C MET A 1 -30.14 -27.27 -20.28
N GLY A 2 -29.07 -26.64 -19.81
CA GLY A 2 -28.77 -25.30 -19.33
C GLY A 2 -27.40 -25.40 -18.60
N GLY A 3 -26.45 -24.52 -18.93
CA GLY A 3 -25.21 -24.20 -18.18
C GLY A 3 -24.11 -25.26 -18.16
N GLY A 4 -22.82 -25.00 -18.45
CA GLY A 4 -22.08 -23.74 -18.51
C GLY A 4 -21.14 -23.61 -17.30
N GLY A 5 -19.82 -23.67 -17.53
CA GLY A 5 -18.75 -23.21 -16.63
C GLY A 5 -18.46 -24.13 -15.44
N SER A 6 -17.26 -24.21 -14.87
CA SER A 6 -16.15 -23.26 -14.90
C SER A 6 -14.88 -24.00 -14.47
N ASN A 7 -13.78 -23.75 -15.18
CA ASN A 7 -12.43 -24.09 -14.74
C ASN A 7 -12.14 -23.26 -13.47
N SER A 8 -12.25 -23.86 -12.28
CA SER A 8 -11.94 -23.20 -11.02
C SER A 8 -10.44 -23.02 -10.89
N THR A 9 -9.95 -21.85 -11.30
CA THR A 9 -8.65 -21.31 -10.93
C THR A 9 -8.58 -21.25 -9.40
N ILE A 10 -7.66 -22.03 -8.82
CA ILE A 10 -7.38 -22.03 -7.39
C ILE A 10 -6.94 -20.61 -6.99
N SER A 11 -7.86 -19.84 -6.41
CA SER A 11 -7.55 -18.58 -5.76
C SER A 11 -6.87 -18.90 -4.43
N PRO A 12 -5.62 -18.47 -4.17
CA PRO A 12 -4.98 -18.74 -2.89
C PRO A 12 -5.76 -18.02 -1.79
N THR A 13 -6.05 -18.77 -0.72
CA THR A 13 -6.81 -18.31 0.44
C THR A 13 -6.13 -17.13 1.14
N PRO A 14 -6.87 -16.19 1.74
CA PRO A 14 -6.34 -14.94 2.30
C PRO A 14 -5.58 -15.09 3.64
N TYR A 15 -5.37 -16.31 4.14
CA TYR A 15 -4.89 -16.52 5.52
C TYR A 15 -3.37 -16.51 5.71
N ASN A 16 -2.58 -16.48 4.63
CA ASN A 16 -1.11 -16.57 4.73
C ASN A 16 -0.36 -15.52 3.89
N HIS A 17 -1.05 -14.46 3.45
CA HIS A 17 -0.42 -13.41 2.66
C HIS A 17 0.17 -12.33 3.56
N ILE A 18 1.49 -12.39 3.76
CA ILE A 18 2.24 -11.33 4.44
C ILE A 18 2.26 -10.09 3.51
N PRO A 19 1.62 -8.97 3.90
CA PRO A 19 1.55 -7.77 3.07
C PRO A 19 2.93 -7.15 2.91
N ARG A 20 3.18 -6.51 1.75
CA ARG A 20 4.46 -5.85 1.50
C ARG A 20 4.74 -4.78 2.57
N PRO A 21 6.01 -4.61 2.99
CA PRO A 21 6.37 -3.48 3.82
C PRO A 21 6.03 -2.17 3.08
N PRO A 22 5.37 -1.21 3.75
CA PRO A 22 4.99 0.04 3.12
C PRO A 22 6.24 0.88 2.80
N ASN A 23 6.36 1.36 1.57
CA ASN A 23 7.38 2.33 1.20
C ASN A 23 7.00 3.74 1.69
N ALA A 24 7.93 4.69 1.52
CA ALA A 24 7.77 6.07 2.01
C ALA A 24 6.49 6.73 1.48
N PHE A 25 6.18 6.52 0.20
CA PHE A 25 4.96 7.03 -0.43
C PHE A 25 3.69 6.39 0.13
N ILE A 26 3.69 5.07 0.41
CA ILE A 26 2.53 4.38 1.00
C ILE A 26 2.28 4.90 2.43
N LEU A 27 3.32 5.11 3.22
CA LEU A 27 3.21 5.71 4.55
C LEU A 27 2.65 7.14 4.47
N PHE A 28 3.21 7.95 3.59
CA PHE A 28 2.74 9.32 3.35
C PHE A 28 1.28 9.34 2.90
N ARG A 29 0.91 8.52 1.92
CA ARG A 29 -0.47 8.42 1.41
C ARG A 29 -1.44 8.06 2.53
N SER A 30 -1.13 7.05 3.34
CA SER A 30 -1.98 6.64 4.46
C SER A 30 -2.12 7.76 5.49
N ALA A 31 -1.03 8.45 5.81
CA ALA A 31 -1.07 9.59 6.72
C ALA A 31 -1.89 10.77 6.15
N PHE A 32 -1.73 11.07 4.85
CA PHE A 32 -2.45 12.14 4.17
C PHE A 32 -3.95 11.88 4.12
N ILE A 33 -4.36 10.66 3.79
CA ILE A 33 -5.77 10.23 3.77
C ILE A 33 -6.36 10.34 5.19
N ARG A 34 -5.64 9.87 6.20
CA ARG A 34 -6.05 9.95 7.61
C ARG A 34 -6.18 11.41 8.07
N SER A 35 -5.21 12.26 7.73
CA SER A 35 -5.20 13.68 8.10
C SER A 35 -6.36 14.45 7.49
N ARG A 36 -6.69 14.17 6.22
CA ARG A 36 -7.80 14.84 5.51
C ARG A 36 -9.20 14.38 5.93
N LYS A 37 -9.32 13.45 6.91
CA LYS A 37 -10.59 12.82 7.34
C LYS A 37 -11.48 12.45 6.14
N ILE A 38 -10.86 11.87 5.11
CA ILE A 38 -11.56 11.50 3.89
C ILE A 38 -12.63 10.48 4.27
N SER A 39 -13.91 10.86 4.16
CA SER A 39 -15.02 9.95 4.42
C SER A 39 -15.01 8.83 3.38
N SER A 40 -15.52 7.65 3.75
CA SER A 40 -15.53 6.47 2.89
C SER A 40 -16.23 6.66 1.54
N SER A 41 -17.01 7.74 1.38
CA SER A 41 -17.60 8.14 0.10
C SER A 41 -16.53 8.61 -0.92
N ILE A 42 -15.44 9.24 -0.47
CA ILE A 42 -14.34 9.70 -1.33
C ILE A 42 -13.31 8.59 -1.60
N GLU A 43 -13.33 7.47 -0.85
CA GLU A 43 -12.58 6.26 -1.20
C GLU A 43 -12.90 5.77 -2.61
N GLY A 44 -14.13 5.93 -3.10
CA GLY A 44 -14.50 5.63 -4.50
C GLY A 44 -13.63 6.34 -5.56
N ASN A 45 -13.00 7.47 -5.20
CA ASN A 45 -12.15 8.27 -6.09
C ASN A 45 -10.64 8.10 -5.81
N HIS A 46 -10.22 6.92 -5.31
CA HIS A 46 -8.81 6.60 -5.05
C HIS A 46 -7.86 6.92 -6.21
N SER A 47 -8.31 6.82 -7.47
CA SER A 47 -7.51 7.18 -8.65
C SER A 47 -7.12 8.66 -8.67
N THR A 48 -8.09 9.55 -8.41
CA THR A 48 -7.85 11.00 -8.36
C THR A 48 -7.02 11.37 -7.15
N LEU A 49 -7.33 10.78 -5.98
CA LEU A 49 -6.54 10.98 -4.77
C LEU A 49 -5.08 10.56 -4.94
N SER A 50 -4.83 9.41 -5.57
CA SER A 50 -3.47 8.94 -5.79
C SER A 50 -2.69 9.87 -6.72
N LYS A 51 -3.35 10.47 -7.71
CA LYS A 51 -2.75 11.51 -8.56
C LYS A 51 -2.37 12.75 -7.76
N ILE A 52 -3.30 13.27 -6.95
CA ILE A 52 -3.08 14.46 -6.11
C ILE A 52 -1.95 14.20 -5.10
N ILE A 53 -2.03 13.09 -4.36
CA ILE A 53 -1.03 12.72 -3.36
C ILE A 53 0.33 12.49 -4.03
N GLY A 54 0.37 11.91 -5.22
CA GLY A 54 1.58 11.79 -6.02
C GLY A 54 2.20 13.13 -6.39
N GLN A 55 1.39 14.14 -6.70
CA GLN A 55 1.86 15.50 -6.94
C GLN A 55 2.40 16.15 -5.67
N VAL A 56 1.68 16.04 -4.55
CA VAL A 56 2.12 16.57 -3.25
C VAL A 56 3.43 15.91 -2.83
N TRP A 57 3.53 14.59 -2.92
CA TRP A 57 4.74 13.83 -2.60
C TRP A 57 5.96 14.31 -3.39
N ARG A 58 5.80 14.59 -4.69
CA ARG A 58 6.88 15.14 -5.53
C ARG A 58 7.24 16.57 -5.18
N GLY A 59 6.30 17.33 -4.61
CA GLY A 59 6.53 18.70 -4.13
C GLY A 59 6.96 18.79 -2.67
N LEU A 60 7.09 17.68 -1.94
CA LEU A 60 7.53 17.72 -0.55
C LEU A 60 8.97 18.23 -0.44
N PRO A 61 9.26 19.05 0.58
CA PRO A 61 10.63 19.44 0.86
C PRO A 61 11.46 18.19 1.24
N GLU A 62 12.72 18.20 0.83
CA GLU A 62 13.66 17.10 1.09
C GLU A 62 13.71 16.62 2.56
N PRO A 63 13.74 17.50 3.58
CA PRO A 63 13.70 17.05 4.98
C PRO A 63 12.45 16.23 5.30
N GLU A 64 11.27 16.66 4.86
CA GLU A 64 10.02 15.94 5.11
C GLU A 64 10.00 14.61 4.37
N ARG A 65 10.46 14.59 3.11
CA ARG A 65 10.59 13.35 2.33
C ARG A 65 11.54 12.36 3.03
N LYS A 66 12.67 12.83 3.57
CA LYS A 66 13.63 12.01 4.33
C LYS A 66 13.01 11.38 5.56
N GLU A 67 12.16 12.10 6.29
CA GLU A 67 11.44 11.52 7.44
C GLU A 67 10.57 10.32 7.03
N TRP A 68 9.90 10.39 5.88
CA TRP A 68 9.10 9.28 5.35
C TRP A 68 9.96 8.14 4.80
N GLU A 69 11.09 8.46 4.16
CA GLU A 69 12.08 7.48 3.70
C GLU A 69 12.67 6.70 4.88
N GLU A 70 13.04 7.36 5.98
CA GLU A 70 13.57 6.69 7.17
C GLU A 70 12.50 5.81 7.84
N LYS A 71 11.25 6.30 7.96
CA LYS A 71 10.14 5.47 8.46
C LYS A 71 9.91 4.23 7.59
N ALA A 72 10.04 4.36 6.27
CA ALA A 72 9.93 3.23 5.36
C ALA A 72 11.10 2.26 5.48
N ARG A 73 12.32 2.76 5.68
CA ARG A 73 13.52 1.95 5.94
C ARG A 73 13.32 1.11 7.20
N ILE A 74 12.89 1.75 8.30
CA ILE A 74 12.59 1.07 9.57
C ILE A 74 11.49 0.03 9.39
N ALA A 75 10.38 0.37 8.73
CA ALA A 75 9.29 -0.58 8.49
C ALA A 75 9.73 -1.78 7.62
N GLN A 76 10.59 -1.55 6.64
CA GLN A 76 11.14 -2.62 5.81
C GLN A 76 12.12 -3.51 6.59
N GLU A 77 12.94 -2.91 7.46
CA GLU A 77 13.85 -3.63 8.35
C GLU A 77 13.09 -4.47 9.37
N GLU A 78 12.09 -3.89 10.05
CA GLU A 78 11.21 -4.59 10.97
C GLU A 78 10.46 -5.74 10.27
N HIS A 79 9.94 -5.50 9.06
CA HIS A 79 9.27 -6.55 8.28
C HIS A 79 10.23 -7.70 7.94
N ARG A 80 11.48 -7.39 7.58
CA ARG A 80 12.50 -8.40 7.28
C ARG A 80 12.91 -9.19 8.52
N MET A 81 13.00 -8.53 9.67
CA MET A 81 13.28 -9.19 10.95
C MET A 81 12.10 -10.07 11.40
N ARG A 82 10.87 -9.59 11.21
CA ARG A 82 9.64 -10.31 11.57
C ARG A 82 9.35 -11.49 10.64
N TYR A 83 9.71 -11.34 9.36
CA TYR A 83 9.49 -12.35 8.33
C TYR A 83 10.78 -12.62 7.55
N PRO A 84 11.75 -13.32 8.14
CA PRO A 84 13.05 -13.59 7.51
C PRO A 84 12.92 -14.48 6.26
N ASP A 85 11.91 -15.37 6.25
CA ASP A 85 11.60 -16.26 5.11
C ASP A 85 10.68 -15.59 4.06
N TRP A 86 10.26 -14.35 4.28
CA TRP A 86 9.41 -13.65 3.32
C TRP A 86 10.22 -13.25 2.10
N ARG A 87 9.80 -13.76 0.95
CA ARG A 87 10.41 -13.46 -0.34
C ARG A 87 9.36 -12.89 -1.29
N PHE A 88 9.71 -11.79 -1.94
CA PHE A 88 8.85 -11.21 -2.98
C PHE A 88 8.80 -12.14 -4.19
N SER A 89 7.62 -12.69 -4.49
CA SER A 89 7.34 -13.37 -5.76
C SER A 89 6.50 -12.43 -6.62
N PRO A 90 7.04 -11.89 -7.72
CA PRO A 90 6.31 -11.07 -8.67
C PRO A 90 5.24 -11.87 -9.44
#